data_AF-A0A173ZJZ4-F1
#
_entry.id   AF-A0A173ZJZ4-F1
#
_cell.length_a   1.000
_cell.length_b   1.000
_cell.length_c   1.000
_cell.angle_alpha   90.00
_cell.angle_beta   90.00
_cell.angle_gamma   90.00
#
_symmetry.space_group_name_H-M   'P 1'
#
loop_
_entity.id
_entity.type
_entity.pdbx_description
1 polymer ?
#
loop_
_entity_poly.entity_id
_entity_poly.type
_entity_poly.pdbx_seq_one_letter_code
_entity_poly.pdbx_strand_id
1 'polypeptide(L)'
;MFTMYAVCASGIGTSLFSRKLITDAVIALGYNTEDIRVGCIGAQEAIGTNTDIFITGSTIAKNIPDRPGVEKVIVVNMINDLAGMKNALEPVLEKAAAAGKVKKL
;
A
#
# COMPACT_ATOMS: atom_id res chain seq x y z
N MET A 1 11.47 8.12 5.20
CA MET A 1 10.49 8.13 4.10
C MET A 1 9.74 6.82 4.16
N PHE A 2 8.43 6.88 4.34
CA PHE A 2 7.54 5.72 4.47
C PHE A 2 7.29 5.10 3.10
N THR A 3 7.43 3.79 2.97
CA THR A 3 7.36 3.10 1.69
C THR A 3 6.17 2.14 1.65
N MET A 4 5.44 2.18 0.54
CA MET A 4 4.30 1.30 0.29
C MET A 4 4.44 0.69 -1.10
N TYR A 5 4.30 -0.62 -1.20
CA TYR A 5 4.29 -1.31 -2.49
C TYR A 5 2.95 -2.00 -2.74
N ALA A 6 2.34 -1.66 -3.88
CA ALA A 6 1.24 -2.44 -4.43
C ALA A 6 1.81 -3.73 -5.06
N VAL A 7 1.34 -4.88 -4.58
CA VAL A 7 1.75 -6.19 -5.09
C VAL A 7 0.64 -6.75 -5.97
N CYS A 8 0.87 -6.68 -7.28
CA CYS A 8 -0.08 -7.07 -8.31
C CYS A 8 0.44 -8.30 -9.07
N ALA A 9 -0.44 -9.23 -9.43
CA ALA A 9 -0.11 -10.32 -10.35
C ALA A 9 -0.22 -9.89 -11.82
N SER A 10 -0.87 -8.75 -12.05
CA SER A 10 -1.32 -8.26 -13.35
C SER A 10 -0.40 -7.12 -13.81
N GLY A 11 -0.04 -7.10 -15.10
CA GLY A 11 1.05 -6.30 -15.68
C GLY A 11 1.04 -4.76 -15.49
N ILE A 12 1.85 -4.07 -16.29
CA ILE A 12 2.20 -2.64 -16.12
C ILE A 12 0.96 -1.72 -16.01
N GLY A 13 -0.12 -2.01 -16.74
CA GLY A 13 -1.35 -1.20 -16.72
C GLY A 13 -2.07 -1.18 -15.36
N THR A 14 -2.30 -2.35 -14.76
CA THR A 14 -2.91 -2.47 -13.42
C THR A 14 -2.04 -1.88 -12.32
N SER A 15 -0.72 -1.91 -12.50
CA SER A 15 0.22 -1.30 -11.55
C SER A 15 0.05 0.23 -11.48
N LEU A 16 -0.15 0.90 -12.62
CA LEU A 16 -0.41 2.35 -12.65
C LEU A 16 -1.69 2.74 -11.91
N PHE A 17 -2.78 1.99 -12.13
CA PHE A 17 -4.05 2.25 -11.43
C PHE A 17 -3.95 2.02 -9.94
N SER A 18 -3.31 0.94 -9.49
CA SER A 18 -3.11 0.68 -8.07
C SER A 18 -2.28 1.77 -7.39
N ARG A 19 -1.18 2.20 -8.02
CA ARG A 19 -0.36 3.31 -7.49
C ARG A 19 -1.17 4.60 -7.36
N LYS A 20 -1.95 4.93 -8.39
CA LYS A 20 -2.79 6.13 -8.38
C LYS A 20 -3.85 6.02 -7.28
N LEU A 21 -4.54 4.90 -7.18
CA LEU A 21 -5.58 4.67 -6.18
C LEU A 21 -5.06 4.78 -4.74
N ILE A 22 -3.88 4.22 -4.46
CA ILE A 22 -3.23 4.32 -3.15
C ILE A 22 -2.88 5.78 -2.84
N THR A 23 -2.28 6.48 -3.80
CA THR A 23 -1.95 7.91 -3.65
C THR A 23 -3.21 8.75 -3.40
N ASP A 24 -4.26 8.53 -4.18
CA ASP A 24 -5.54 9.23 -4.05
C ASP A 24 -6.19 8.93 -2.67
N ALA A 25 -6.07 7.70 -2.16
CA ALA A 25 -6.55 7.33 -0.83
C ALA A 25 -5.78 8.03 0.30
N VAL A 26 -4.45 8.09 0.21
CA VAL A 26 -3.57 8.80 1.16
C VAL A 26 -3.92 10.29 1.22
N ILE A 27 -4.09 10.93 0.05
CA ILE A 27 -4.51 12.34 -0.06
C ILE A 27 -5.90 12.52 0.55
N ALA A 28 -6.85 11.63 0.23
CA ALA A 28 -8.23 11.70 0.73
C ALA A 28 -8.36 11.42 2.24
N LEU A 29 -7.33 10.85 2.87
CA LEU A 29 -7.22 10.70 4.32
C LEU A 29 -6.46 11.87 4.99
N GLY A 30 -5.97 12.82 4.19
CA GLY A 30 -5.29 14.02 4.67
C GLY A 30 -3.83 13.80 5.05
N TYR A 31 -3.13 12.83 4.46
CA TYR A 31 -1.70 12.61 4.75
C TYR A 31 -0.79 13.31 3.74
N ASN A 32 0.38 13.75 4.20
CA ASN A 32 1.40 14.32 3.33
C ASN A 32 2.04 13.23 2.46
N THR A 33 1.88 13.35 1.14
CA THR A 33 2.44 12.41 0.17
C THR A 33 3.96 12.57 -0.02
N GLU A 34 4.58 13.67 0.41
CA GLU A 34 6.04 13.87 0.30
C GLU A 34 6.82 12.87 1.17
N ASP A 35 6.25 12.50 2.32
CA ASP A 35 6.84 11.53 3.24
C ASP A 35 6.59 10.07 2.77
N ILE A 36 5.76 9.87 1.74
CA ILE A 36 5.21 8.59 1.33
C ILE A 36 5.63 8.24 -0.10
N ARG A 37 6.34 7.13 -0.25
CA ARG A 37 6.69 6.57 -1.56
C ARG A 37 5.82 5.38 -1.90
N VAL A 38 4.98 5.52 -2.94
CA VAL A 38 4.18 4.42 -3.47
C VAL A 38 4.85 3.82 -4.70
N GLY A 39 5.12 2.52 -4.68
CA GLY A 39 5.62 1.73 -5.80
C GLY A 39 4.72 0.55 -6.15
N CYS A 40 5.06 -0.16 -7.22
CA CYS A 40 4.42 -1.41 -7.60
C CYS A 40 5.47 -2.47 -7.92
N ILE A 41 5.22 -3.71 -7.51
CA ILE A 41 6.11 -4.85 -7.71
C ILE A 41 5.29 -6.11 -7.97
N GLY A 42 5.93 -7.12 -8.58
CA GLY A 42 5.36 -8.46 -8.66
C GLY A 42 5.40 -9.20 -7.32
N ALA A 43 4.58 -10.25 -7.19
CA ALA A 43 4.55 -11.11 -6.00
C ALA A 43 5.90 -11.77 -5.69
N GLN A 44 6.69 -12.10 -6.71
CA GLN A 44 8.03 -12.67 -6.54
C GLN A 44 9.04 -11.64 -6.00
N GLU A 45 8.93 -10.38 -6.44
CA GLU A 45 9.81 -9.29 -5.99
C GLU A 45 9.54 -8.88 -4.54
N ALA A 46 8.31 -9.07 -4.05
CA ALA A 46 7.94 -8.82 -2.65
C ALA A 46 8.79 -9.63 -1.66
N ILE A 47 9.30 -10.80 -2.07
CA ILE A 47 10.17 -11.66 -1.24
C ILE A 47 11.55 -11.02 -1.00
N GLY A 48 11.98 -10.05 -1.81
CA GLY A 48 13.27 -9.36 -1.65
C GLY A 48 13.15 -7.91 -1.18
N THR A 49 11.94 -7.35 -1.22
CA THR A 49 11.73 -5.91 -1.08
C THR A 49 11.59 -5.50 0.38
N ASN A 50 12.38 -4.51 0.80
CA ASN A 50 12.19 -3.83 2.09
C ASN A 50 11.15 -2.73 1.93
N THR A 51 10.09 -2.80 2.72
CA THR A 51 9.03 -1.78 2.73
C THR A 51 8.34 -1.73 4.08
N ASP A 52 7.61 -0.65 4.37
CA ASP A 52 6.78 -0.56 5.56
C ASP A 52 5.44 -1.27 5.34
N ILE A 53 4.89 -1.22 4.12
CA ILE A 53 3.59 -1.84 3.80
C ILE A 53 3.60 -2.54 2.44
N PHE A 54 3.07 -3.76 2.41
CA PHE A 54 2.57 -4.39 1.18
C PHE A 54 1.06 -4.27 1.05
N ILE A 55 0.59 -3.71 -0.06
CA ILE A 55 -0.83 -3.56 -0.38
C ILE A 55 -1.15 -4.56 -1.49
N THR A 56 -2.12 -5.44 -1.28
CA THR A 56 -2.40 -6.50 -2.26
C THR A 56 -3.86 -6.91 -2.29
N GLY A 57 -4.25 -7.57 -3.38
CA GLY A 57 -5.55 -8.22 -3.51
C GLY A 57 -5.66 -9.47 -2.64
N SER A 58 -6.85 -9.77 -2.12
CA SER A 58 -7.13 -10.99 -1.33
C SER A 58 -6.65 -12.28 -2.00
N THR A 59 -6.76 -12.37 -3.32
CA THR A 59 -6.33 -13.55 -4.11
C THR A 59 -4.82 -13.78 -4.09
N ILE A 60 -4.01 -12.71 -3.99
CA ILE A 60 -2.54 -12.77 -4.05
C ILE A 60 -1.92 -12.68 -2.65
N ALA A 61 -2.65 -12.19 -1.65
CA ALA A 61 -2.19 -12.03 -0.27
C ALA A 61 -1.57 -13.29 0.34
N LYS A 62 -2.07 -14.47 -0.04
CA LYS A 62 -1.56 -15.79 0.37
C LYS A 62 -0.17 -16.12 -0.18
N ASN A 63 0.24 -15.48 -1.28
CA ASN A 63 1.54 -15.68 -1.93
C ASN A 63 2.59 -14.67 -1.43
N ILE A 64 2.20 -13.70 -0.60
CA ILE A 64 3.12 -12.72 -0.03
C ILE A 64 3.53 -13.20 1.36
N PRO A 65 4.82 -13.43 1.61
CA PRO A 65 5.29 -13.89 2.92
C PRO A 65 5.04 -12.82 3.98
N ASP A 66 4.56 -13.25 5.14
CA ASP A 66 4.48 -12.39 6.32
C ASP A 66 5.89 -12.09 6.84
N ARG A 67 6.19 -10.81 7.08
CA ARG A 67 7.52 -10.34 7.46
C ARG A 67 7.44 -9.51 8.74
N PRO A 68 8.32 -9.75 9.72
CA PRO A 68 8.39 -8.92 10.91
C PRO A 68 8.66 -7.46 10.53
N GLY A 69 7.82 -6.54 11.03
CA GLY A 69 7.97 -5.10 10.79
C GLY A 69 7.39 -4.59 9.46
N VAL A 70 6.76 -5.46 8.65
CA VAL A 70 6.06 -5.07 7.41
C VAL A 70 4.57 -5.35 7.58
N GLU A 71 3.73 -4.32 7.41
CA GLU A 71 2.27 -4.50 7.47
C GLU A 71 1.73 -4.96 6.11
N LYS A 72 0.84 -5.96 6.13
CA LYS A 72 0.16 -6.46 4.94
C LYS A 72 -1.27 -5.95 4.91
N VAL A 73 -1.56 -5.08 3.95
CA VAL A 73 -2.89 -4.51 3.72
C VAL A 73 -3.58 -5.26 2.60
N ILE A 74 -4.74 -5.83 2.91
CA ILE A 74 -5.53 -6.61 1.96
C ILE A 74 -6.73 -5.77 1.53
N VAL A 75 -6.85 -5.58 0.22
CA VAL A 75 -7.93 -4.83 -0.41
C VAL A 75 -8.63 -5.71 -1.43
N VAL A 76 -9.95 -5.55 -1.57
CA VAL A 76 -10.75 -6.39 -2.47
C VAL A 76 -10.49 -6.03 -3.93
N ASN A 77 -10.37 -4.74 -4.25
CA ASN A 77 -10.11 -4.26 -5.60
C ASN A 77 -9.07 -3.12 -5.60
N MET A 78 -7.92 -3.37 -6.23
CA MET A 78 -6.81 -2.41 -6.29
C MET A 78 -6.86 -1.48 -7.52
N ILE A 79 -7.97 -1.44 -8.25
CA ILE A 79 -8.09 -0.69 -9.51
C ILE A 79 -9.09 0.45 -9.36
N ASN A 80 -10.24 0.22 -8.72
CA ASN A 80 -11.32 1.21 -8.69
C ASN A 80 -12.08 1.33 -7.35
N ASP A 81 -11.55 0.75 -6.26
CA ASP A 81 -12.21 0.81 -4.95
C ASP A 81 -11.46 1.74 -3.99
N LEU A 82 -11.72 3.04 -4.12
CA LEU A 82 -11.10 4.06 -3.27
C LEU A 82 -11.58 3.95 -1.82
N ALA A 83 -12.86 3.63 -1.60
CA ALA A 83 -13.42 3.52 -0.26
C ALA A 83 -12.80 2.35 0.51
N GLY A 84 -12.72 1.17 -0.12
CA GLY A 84 -12.04 0.01 0.45
C GLY A 84 -10.56 0.27 0.70
N MET A 85 -9.88 0.96 -0.23
CA MET A 85 -8.48 1.35 -0.06
C MET A 85 -8.28 2.28 1.15
N LYS A 86 -9.13 3.29 1.31
CA LYS A 86 -9.08 4.20 2.47
C LYS A 86 -9.28 3.45 3.78
N ASN A 87 -10.34 2.66 3.89
CA ASN A 87 -10.66 1.91 5.11
C ASN A 87 -9.54 0.94 5.50
N ALA A 88 -8.86 0.36 4.50
CA ALA A 88 -7.75 -0.56 4.73
C ALA A 88 -6.44 0.17 5.10
N LEU A 89 -6.19 1.35 4.52
CA LEU A 89 -4.98 2.14 4.77
C LEU A 89 -5.04 2.99 6.04
N GLU A 90 -6.21 3.50 6.41
CA GLU A 90 -6.43 4.37 7.57
C GLU A 90 -5.77 3.85 8.86
N PRO A 91 -6.04 2.61 9.33
CA PRO A 91 -5.43 2.13 10.58
C PRO A 91 -3.91 1.99 10.50
N VAL A 92 -3.36 1.75 9.30
CA VAL A 92 -1.91 1.60 9.13
C VAL A 92 -1.22 2.96 9.08
N LEU A 93 -1.83 3.93 8.38
CA LEU A 93 -1.32 5.30 8.32
C LEU A 93 -1.43 5.99 9.68
N GLU A 94 -2.47 5.71 10.48
CA GLU A 94 -2.59 6.22 11.85
C GLU A 94 -1.48 5.69 12.76
N LYS A 95 -1.17 4.38 12.69
CA LYS A 95 -0.02 3.82 13.42
C LYS A 95 1.30 4.42 12.95
N ALA A 96 1.47 4.58 11.63
CA ALA A 96 2.66 5.19 11.06
C ALA A 96 2.81 6.66 11.49
N ALA A 97 1.70 7.39 11.62
CA ALA A 97 1.68 8.76 12.11
C ALA A 97 2.01 8.84 13.61
N ALA A 98 1.44 7.94 14.42
CA ALA A 98 1.78 7.82 15.83
C ALA A 98 3.26 7.46 16.06
N ALA A 99 3.86 6.70 15.13
CA ALA A 99 5.29 6.40 15.11
C ALA A 99 6.17 7.52 14.51
N GLY A 100 5.58 8.65 14.08
CA GLY A 100 6.29 9.78 13.49
C GLY A 100 6.86 9.53 12.08
N LYS A 101 6.43 8.45 11.39
CA LYS A 101 6.91 8.09 10.05
C LYS A 101 6.20 8.83 8.91
N VAL A 102 4.96 9.24 9.13
CA VAL A 102 4.13 10.02 8.18
C VAL A 102 3.45 11.16 8.92
N LYS A 103 3.14 12.25 8.21
CA LYS A 103 2.45 13.41 8.78
C LYS A 103 1.06 13.56 8.19
N LYS A 104 0.09 13.87 9.05
CA LYS A 104 -1.24 14.32 8.65
C LYS A 104 -1.19 15.84 8.42
N LEU A 105 -1.78 16.29 7.33
CA LEU A 105 -1.96 17.71 6.96
C LEU A 105 -3.14 18.32 7.72
#